data_AF-A0ABD3QNQ0-F1
#
_entry.id   AF-A0ABD3QNQ0-F1
#
_cell.length_a   1.000
_cell.length_b   1.000
_cell.length_c   1.000
_cell.angle_alpha   90.00
_cell.angle_beta   90.00
_cell.angle_gamma   90.00
#
_symmetry.space_group_name_H-M   'P 1'
#
loop_
_entity.id
_entity.type
_entity.pdbx_description
1 polymer ?
#
loop_
_entity_poly.entity_id
_entity_poly.type
_entity_poly.pdbx_seq_one_letter_code
_entity_poly.pdbx_strand_id
1 'polypeptide(L)'
;MRSWTIFVSHSLVLSITTTPSHPFTPPAIPLRHNNYGTKSFPLQSSKNAPQDDVPAVYPLSQRKALLIQEASRLDPSIAKDGKGSYSPIGWSNRLGAALTPAAPDIYTADRPFYWNKIDVGCRMTVVRLSNNDLVVHSPIGLDPPLLEALNKLNGNVVHVISPNYEHVKYAKSWGEHFTTASMWGCPGLMEREPQVRWTGEIEYHARPVGYAEWSGVQNHEIEVERDDKTWDRNELQPLHIDVEVNPFTGRPFFNEVIFYHPRSKTLLVTDLYWNYPRGDGVTNAQVTDEIGVDVDDFGVWELAPSVGEIPLGSRAWKVGMDKLFRPFYNNFMIKSEQRDKFQQIARFVTCGDSSGGWEVETIIPAHGDIVRGKELCRKVLERHFNIRCDDDCRGSLGHTLSEGKDNADSSYLEPHYTSKTTLEWLQKMALSYKLEKGEDLLEVLLRESSNGHVSTMRDSTHLKDHLLQLAKVCAQSHLPIASHDFLRDPTGMAIYNYGNRAFLDGFGYEWDEFVELPSKKCVETEAEVEERQMLLDAVKEDAAKACDGTSSGGIQELTAKYDNLIRVRKDRRKILLKGVNLWNVYNLSSDMDLDSARNDIKNGDMKAIGQAVWIKEVEYLV
;
A
#
# COMPACT_ATOMS: atom_id res chain seq x y z
N MET A 1 10.75 -26.86 28.60
CA MET A 1 9.31 -26.91 28.95
C MET A 1 9.12 -26.56 30.43
N ARG A 2 8.75 -25.30 30.70
CA ARG A 2 8.10 -24.73 31.91
C ARG A 2 8.34 -23.21 31.86
N SER A 3 7.45 -22.49 31.20
CA SER A 3 7.22 -21.05 31.39
C SER A 3 5.84 -20.75 30.81
N TRP A 4 5.08 -19.88 31.48
CA TRP A 4 3.63 -19.60 31.33
C TRP A 4 2.70 -20.44 32.22
N THR A 5 2.88 -20.29 33.53
CA THR A 5 1.76 -20.34 34.47
C THR A 5 1.86 -19.10 35.34
N ILE A 6 1.04 -18.08 35.06
CA ILE A 6 0.51 -17.05 35.97
C ILE A 6 -0.38 -16.13 35.10
N PHE A 7 -1.67 -16.47 35.01
CA PHE A 7 -2.83 -15.63 35.29
C PHE A 7 -4.10 -16.40 34.87
N VAL A 8 -5.05 -16.51 35.81
CA VAL A 8 -6.41 -17.11 35.75
C VAL A 8 -6.55 -18.60 36.12
N SER A 9 -6.80 -18.79 37.43
CA SER A 9 -7.58 -19.82 38.15
C SER A 9 -7.36 -21.33 37.94
N HIS A 10 -7.10 -21.99 39.07
CA HIS A 10 -7.10 -23.43 39.32
C HIS A 10 -8.39 -24.15 38.89
N SER A 11 -8.27 -25.33 38.27
CA SER A 11 -8.95 -26.56 38.73
C SER A 11 -8.51 -27.82 37.95
N LEU A 12 -8.26 -28.86 38.76
CA LEU A 12 -8.18 -30.30 38.50
C LEU A 12 -7.22 -30.87 37.42
N VAL A 13 -6.17 -31.48 37.96
CA VAL A 13 -5.38 -32.56 37.38
C VAL A 13 -6.27 -33.79 37.17
N LEU A 14 -6.29 -34.32 35.93
CA LEU A 14 -6.67 -35.71 35.67
C LEU A 14 -5.73 -36.28 34.61
N SER A 15 -4.92 -37.24 35.05
CA SER A 15 -4.01 -38.06 34.26
C SER A 15 -4.82 -38.93 33.30
N ILE A 16 -4.55 -38.87 31.99
CA ILE A 16 -5.03 -39.86 31.03
C ILE A 16 -3.85 -40.33 30.18
N THR A 17 -3.63 -41.63 30.29
CA THR A 17 -2.66 -42.48 29.63
C THR A 17 -2.76 -42.45 28.11
N THR A 18 -1.60 -42.39 27.46
CA THR A 18 -1.40 -42.60 26.03
C THR A 18 -1.81 -44.01 25.61
N THR A 19 -2.59 -44.11 24.53
CA THR A 19 -2.73 -45.33 23.73
C THR A 19 -2.24 -45.03 22.30
N PRO A 20 -1.42 -45.89 21.69
CA PRO A 20 -0.86 -45.64 20.37
C PRO A 20 -1.83 -46.13 19.28
N SER A 21 -2.14 -45.27 18.30
CA SER A 21 -2.81 -45.70 17.07
C SER A 21 -1.78 -46.13 16.02
N HIS A 22 -2.11 -47.21 15.32
CA HIS A 22 -1.27 -48.01 14.44
C HIS A 22 -0.66 -47.26 13.23
N PRO A 23 0.52 -47.67 12.74
CA PRO A 23 1.17 -47.11 11.56
C PRO A 23 0.51 -47.59 10.27
N PHE A 24 0.12 -46.64 9.41
CA PHE A 24 -0.33 -46.89 8.04
C PHE A 24 0.90 -47.13 7.15
N THR A 25 1.01 -48.31 6.54
CA THR A 25 2.08 -48.68 5.60
C THR A 25 1.59 -48.43 4.17
N PRO A 26 2.26 -47.58 3.36
CA PRO A 26 1.89 -47.41 1.96
C PRO A 26 2.40 -48.58 1.08
N PRO A 27 1.69 -48.96 0.02
CA PRO A 27 2.06 -50.09 -0.84
C PRO A 27 3.26 -49.73 -1.74
N ALA A 28 4.20 -50.68 -1.85
CA ALA A 28 5.35 -50.60 -2.75
C ALA A 28 4.90 -50.68 -4.23
N ILE A 29 5.35 -49.72 -5.04
CA ILE A 29 5.23 -49.78 -6.51
C ILE A 29 6.65 -49.88 -7.10
N PRO A 30 6.91 -50.75 -8.10
CA PRO A 30 8.26 -51.10 -8.50
C PRO A 30 8.96 -50.01 -9.31
N LEU A 31 10.24 -49.81 -9.00
CA LEU A 31 11.19 -48.99 -9.76
C LEU A 31 11.33 -49.52 -11.20
N ARG A 32 10.94 -48.71 -12.18
CA ARG A 32 11.40 -48.87 -13.57
C ARG A 32 12.61 -47.97 -13.82
N HIS A 33 13.76 -48.60 -13.93
CA HIS A 33 14.95 -48.01 -14.53
C HIS A 33 14.66 -47.63 -15.98
N ASN A 34 14.83 -46.34 -16.32
CA ASN A 34 15.06 -45.92 -17.69
C ASN A 34 16.42 -45.21 -17.75
N ASN A 35 17.41 -45.94 -18.29
CA ASN A 35 18.63 -45.38 -18.83
C ASN A 35 18.29 -44.53 -20.06
N TYR A 36 18.60 -43.23 -20.04
CA TYR A 36 18.90 -42.49 -21.26
C TYR A 36 20.13 -41.61 -21.03
N GLY A 37 21.07 -41.79 -21.95
CA GLY A 37 22.45 -41.36 -21.81
C GLY A 37 22.69 -39.88 -22.01
N THR A 38 23.88 -39.51 -21.55
CA THR A 38 24.60 -38.28 -21.82
C THR A 38 24.58 -37.91 -23.31
N LYS A 39 23.90 -36.82 -23.65
CA LYS A 39 24.20 -36.02 -24.84
C LYS A 39 24.23 -34.55 -24.44
N SER A 40 25.45 -34.04 -24.33
CA SER A 40 25.74 -32.62 -24.30
C SER A 40 25.33 -31.99 -25.63
N PHE A 41 24.53 -30.92 -25.57
CA PHE A 41 24.33 -30.00 -26.70
C PHE A 41 24.89 -28.63 -26.31
N PRO A 42 25.47 -27.86 -27.26
CA PRO A 42 26.20 -26.64 -26.95
C PRO A 42 25.24 -25.53 -26.53
N LEU A 43 25.61 -24.78 -25.49
CA LEU A 43 24.98 -23.50 -25.15
C LEU A 43 25.14 -22.53 -26.32
N GLN A 44 24.04 -22.24 -27.03
CA GLN A 44 23.90 -20.99 -27.76
C GLN A 44 23.39 -19.93 -26.80
N SER A 45 24.20 -18.88 -26.61
CA SER A 45 23.84 -17.71 -25.83
C SER A 45 22.73 -16.92 -26.54
N SER A 46 21.50 -17.05 -26.03
CA SER A 46 20.42 -16.15 -26.37
C SER A 46 20.62 -14.82 -25.63
N LYS A 47 21.52 -13.98 -26.15
CA LYS A 47 21.48 -12.53 -25.92
C LYS A 47 20.27 -12.01 -26.70
N ASN A 48 19.14 -11.82 -26.04
CA ASN A 48 17.98 -10.98 -26.40
C ASN A 48 16.71 -11.54 -25.73
N ALA A 49 16.61 -11.40 -24.41
CA ALA A 49 15.30 -11.35 -23.75
C ALA A 49 14.97 -9.85 -23.56
N PRO A 50 13.74 -9.39 -23.86
CA PRO A 50 13.37 -8.01 -23.62
C PRO A 50 13.51 -7.72 -22.13
N GLN A 51 14.29 -6.68 -21.82
CA GLN A 51 14.33 -6.08 -20.51
C GLN A 51 13.03 -5.29 -20.37
N ASP A 52 11.98 -5.94 -19.86
CA ASP A 52 10.70 -5.29 -19.62
C ASP A 52 10.90 -4.24 -18.52
N ASP A 53 10.97 -2.97 -18.92
CA ASP A 53 10.97 -1.81 -18.03
C ASP A 53 9.67 -1.80 -17.22
N VAL A 54 9.78 -2.14 -15.93
CA VAL A 54 8.69 -2.12 -14.97
C VAL A 54 8.46 -0.67 -14.50
N PRO A 55 7.28 -0.07 -14.72
CA PRO A 55 6.97 1.29 -14.26
C PRO A 55 6.91 1.37 -12.72
N ALA A 56 7.34 2.51 -12.16
CA ALA A 56 7.51 2.73 -10.72
C ALA A 56 6.21 2.81 -9.89
N VAL A 57 5.03 2.79 -10.52
CA VAL A 57 3.72 2.80 -9.84
C VAL A 57 2.75 1.97 -10.69
N TYR A 58 2.25 0.86 -10.14
CA TYR A 58 1.21 0.03 -10.78
C TYR A 58 -0.18 0.52 -10.35
N PRO A 59 -1.11 0.81 -11.28
CA PRO A 59 -2.52 1.03 -10.93
C PRO A 59 -3.10 -0.20 -10.22
N LEU A 60 -3.84 0.01 -9.12
CA LEU A 60 -4.37 -1.07 -8.27
C LEU A 60 -5.20 -2.10 -9.05
N SER A 61 -5.95 -1.67 -10.07
CA SER A 61 -6.76 -2.53 -10.94
C SER A 61 -5.94 -3.50 -11.82
N GLN A 62 -4.73 -3.10 -12.24
CA GLN A 62 -3.83 -3.96 -13.00
C GLN A 62 -3.09 -4.95 -12.09
N ARG A 63 -2.68 -4.51 -10.90
CA ARG A 63 -2.10 -5.38 -9.86
C ARG A 63 -3.07 -6.49 -9.48
N LYS A 64 -4.36 -6.13 -9.32
CA LYS A 64 -5.46 -7.06 -9.09
C LYS A 64 -5.57 -8.13 -10.17
N ALA A 65 -5.64 -7.71 -11.42
CA ALA A 65 -5.79 -8.62 -12.55
C ALA A 65 -4.60 -9.62 -12.63
N LEU A 66 -3.37 -9.14 -12.39
CA LEU A 66 -2.17 -9.98 -12.38
C LEU A 66 -2.17 -10.98 -11.22
N LEU A 67 -2.55 -10.55 -10.02
CA LEU A 67 -2.64 -11.45 -8.86
C LEU A 67 -3.72 -12.53 -9.07
N ILE A 68 -4.87 -12.18 -9.66
CA ILE A 68 -5.92 -13.16 -10.01
C ILE A 68 -5.44 -14.13 -11.09
N GLN A 69 -4.74 -13.63 -12.10
CA GLN A 69 -4.17 -14.46 -13.17
C GLN A 69 -3.15 -15.45 -12.59
N GLU A 70 -2.23 -14.96 -11.75
CA GLU A 70 -1.21 -15.79 -11.12
C GLU A 70 -1.82 -16.80 -10.14
N ALA A 71 -2.82 -16.40 -9.37
CA ALA A 71 -3.55 -17.29 -8.48
C ALA A 71 -4.23 -18.40 -9.28
N SER A 72 -4.88 -18.05 -10.39
CA SER A 72 -5.53 -19.01 -11.30
C SER A 72 -4.52 -19.95 -11.98
N ARG A 73 -3.30 -19.49 -12.22
CA ARG A 73 -2.21 -20.33 -12.75
C ARG A 73 -1.77 -21.37 -11.73
N LEU A 74 -1.69 -20.99 -10.46
CA LEU A 74 -1.32 -21.90 -9.36
C LEU A 74 -2.44 -22.88 -9.02
N ASP A 75 -3.68 -22.39 -9.00
CA ASP A 75 -4.89 -23.15 -8.71
C ASP A 75 -6.02 -22.79 -9.69
N PRO A 76 -6.19 -23.58 -10.76
CA PRO A 76 -7.19 -23.30 -11.82
C PRO A 76 -8.64 -23.22 -11.33
N SER A 77 -8.99 -23.72 -10.14
CA SER A 77 -10.35 -23.58 -9.61
C SER A 77 -10.70 -22.13 -9.29
N ILE A 78 -9.71 -21.28 -9.03
CA ILE A 78 -9.91 -19.86 -8.70
C ILE A 78 -10.55 -19.12 -9.88
N ALA A 79 -10.09 -19.37 -11.11
CA ALA A 79 -10.68 -18.78 -12.31
C ALA A 79 -12.14 -19.21 -12.55
N LYS A 80 -12.50 -20.40 -12.07
CA LYS A 80 -13.82 -20.99 -12.30
C LYS A 80 -14.85 -20.56 -11.26
N ASP A 81 -14.50 -20.70 -9.98
CA ASP A 81 -15.43 -20.61 -8.86
C ASP A 81 -15.08 -19.47 -7.89
N GLY A 82 -13.99 -18.72 -8.14
CA GLY A 82 -13.49 -17.66 -7.26
C GLY A 82 -12.88 -18.19 -5.95
N LYS A 83 -12.60 -19.49 -5.88
CA LYS A 83 -12.16 -20.23 -4.68
C LYS A 83 -11.10 -21.27 -5.03
N GLY A 84 -10.14 -21.45 -4.13
CA GLY A 84 -9.12 -22.49 -4.23
C GLY A 84 -9.67 -23.90 -3.97
N SER A 85 -8.94 -24.89 -4.46
CA SER A 85 -9.31 -26.31 -4.42
C SER A 85 -8.70 -27.08 -3.24
N TYR A 86 -7.85 -26.44 -2.45
CA TYR A 86 -7.06 -27.08 -1.40
C TYR A 86 -7.86 -27.36 -0.12
N SER A 87 -8.60 -26.37 0.40
CA SER A 87 -9.36 -26.53 1.64
C SER A 87 -10.67 -25.75 1.60
N PRO A 88 -11.64 -26.09 2.46
CA PRO A 88 -12.76 -25.19 2.72
C PRO A 88 -12.26 -23.79 3.08
N ILE A 89 -12.95 -22.76 2.58
CA ILE A 89 -12.68 -21.37 2.95
C ILE A 89 -12.96 -21.18 4.43
N GLY A 90 -12.02 -20.57 5.13
CA GLY A 90 -12.15 -20.21 6.53
C GLY A 90 -11.28 -19.01 6.88
N TRP A 91 -11.38 -18.54 8.12
CA TRP A 91 -10.66 -17.33 8.55
C TRP A 91 -9.12 -17.49 8.49
N SER A 92 -8.62 -18.71 8.69
CA SER A 92 -7.19 -19.09 8.64
C SER A 92 -6.70 -19.56 7.26
N ASN A 93 -7.59 -19.69 6.27
CA ASN A 93 -7.25 -19.86 4.84
C ASN A 93 -8.43 -19.37 4.00
N ARG A 94 -8.40 -18.10 3.63
CA ARG A 94 -9.58 -17.41 3.09
C ARG A 94 -9.85 -17.67 1.62
N LEU A 95 -8.81 -17.98 0.86
CA LEU A 95 -8.97 -18.38 -0.54
C LEU A 95 -9.22 -19.89 -0.65
N GLY A 96 -8.88 -20.67 0.38
CA GLY A 96 -8.94 -22.13 0.30
C GLY A 96 -7.92 -22.70 -0.68
N ALA A 97 -6.89 -21.93 -1.04
CA ALA A 97 -5.80 -22.35 -1.93
C ALA A 97 -4.60 -22.85 -1.12
N ALA A 98 -3.77 -23.68 -1.74
CA ALA A 98 -2.55 -24.19 -1.11
C ALA A 98 -1.49 -23.08 -0.98
N LEU A 99 -1.41 -22.21 -1.99
CA LEU A 99 -0.49 -21.08 -2.13
C LEU A 99 -1.20 -19.96 -2.90
N THR A 100 -1.02 -18.71 -2.45
CA THR A 100 -1.71 -17.53 -2.98
C THR A 100 -0.68 -16.45 -3.31
N PRO A 101 -0.71 -15.80 -4.48
CA PRO A 101 0.17 -14.66 -4.73
C PRO A 101 -0.25 -13.47 -3.87
N ALA A 102 0.72 -12.83 -3.24
CA ALA A 102 0.53 -11.67 -2.37
C ALA A 102 1.19 -10.41 -2.90
N ALA A 103 2.25 -10.50 -3.68
CA ALA A 103 2.82 -9.36 -4.42
C ALA A 103 3.62 -9.93 -5.61
N PRO A 104 4.14 -9.09 -6.52
CA PRO A 104 5.10 -9.59 -7.51
C PRO A 104 6.22 -10.37 -6.81
N ASP A 105 6.38 -11.64 -7.20
CA ASP A 105 7.35 -12.59 -6.66
C ASP A 105 7.19 -12.94 -5.15
N ILE A 106 6.07 -12.57 -4.54
CA ILE A 106 5.75 -12.89 -3.14
C ILE A 106 4.46 -13.72 -3.09
N TYR A 107 4.51 -14.85 -2.39
CA TYR A 107 3.40 -15.79 -2.26
C TYR A 107 3.19 -16.15 -0.79
N THR A 108 1.96 -16.49 -0.40
CA THR A 108 1.62 -16.89 0.97
C THR A 108 0.88 -18.21 1.00
N ALA A 109 1.12 -18.99 2.04
CA ALA A 109 0.37 -20.19 2.34
C ALA A 109 -0.20 -20.08 3.76
N ASP A 110 -1.54 -20.11 3.85
CA ASP A 110 -2.29 -19.87 5.07
C ASP A 110 -2.90 -21.16 5.61
N ARG A 111 -2.75 -21.44 6.91
CA ARG A 111 -3.31 -22.64 7.56
C ARG A 111 -3.85 -22.31 8.95
N PRO A 112 -4.83 -23.10 9.46
CA PRO A 112 -5.15 -23.08 10.88
C PRO A 112 -3.94 -23.54 11.70
N PHE A 113 -3.73 -22.90 12.86
CA PHE A 113 -2.69 -23.28 13.80
C PHE A 113 -3.23 -23.20 15.21
N TYR A 114 -3.29 -24.35 15.90
CA TYR A 114 -3.91 -24.43 17.21
C TYR A 114 -2.86 -24.30 18.32
N TRP A 115 -2.97 -23.21 19.10
CA TRP A 115 -2.27 -23.02 20.36
C TRP A 115 -3.26 -23.18 21.51
N ASN A 116 -3.05 -24.15 22.41
CA ASN A 116 -4.00 -24.45 23.50
C ASN A 116 -5.47 -24.60 23.04
N LYS A 117 -5.69 -25.27 21.89
CA LYS A 117 -6.99 -25.44 21.20
C LYS A 117 -7.60 -24.16 20.63
N ILE A 118 -6.92 -23.03 20.73
CA ILE A 118 -7.30 -21.77 20.09
C ILE A 118 -6.62 -21.74 18.72
N ASP A 119 -7.41 -21.63 17.66
CA ASP A 119 -6.85 -21.34 16.34
C ASP A 119 -6.32 -19.90 16.35
N VAL A 120 -5.04 -19.72 16.09
CA VAL A 120 -4.40 -18.42 15.97
C VAL A 120 -4.04 -18.09 14.52
N GLY A 121 -4.37 -18.99 13.58
CA GLY A 121 -3.90 -18.94 12.20
C GLY A 121 -2.38 -19.04 12.10
N CYS A 122 -1.87 -19.39 10.93
CA CYS A 122 -0.44 -19.32 10.64
C CYS A 122 -0.24 -19.13 9.15
N ARG A 123 0.70 -18.25 8.79
CA ARG A 123 1.10 -17.97 7.43
C ARG A 123 2.59 -18.19 7.24
N MET A 124 2.89 -18.84 6.13
CA MET A 124 4.21 -18.88 5.52
C MET A 124 4.25 -17.92 4.33
N THR A 125 5.39 -17.30 4.11
CA THR A 125 5.67 -16.51 2.90
C THR A 125 6.75 -17.20 2.08
N VAL A 126 6.58 -17.21 0.76
CA VAL A 126 7.58 -17.62 -0.22
C VAL A 126 7.98 -16.39 -1.02
N VAL A 127 9.27 -16.11 -1.07
CA VAL A 127 9.86 -15.05 -1.90
C VAL A 127 10.60 -15.75 -3.04
N ARG A 128 10.26 -15.40 -4.28
CA ARG A 128 11.01 -15.84 -5.45
C ARG A 128 12.06 -14.78 -5.78
N LEU A 129 13.32 -15.16 -5.65
CA LEU A 129 14.46 -14.31 -5.97
C LEU A 129 14.61 -14.11 -7.49
N SER A 130 15.41 -13.14 -7.87
CA SER A 130 15.71 -12.75 -9.25
C SER A 130 16.38 -13.86 -10.05
N ASN A 131 17.06 -14.79 -9.37
CA ASN A 131 17.63 -16.00 -9.95
C ASN A 131 16.63 -17.18 -10.04
N ASN A 132 15.36 -16.95 -9.73
CA ASN A 132 14.26 -17.91 -9.57
C ASN A 132 14.33 -18.84 -8.35
N ASP A 133 15.35 -18.77 -7.52
CA ASP A 133 15.36 -19.56 -6.29
C ASP A 133 14.31 -19.05 -5.29
N LEU A 134 13.88 -19.92 -4.40
CA LEU A 134 12.82 -19.65 -3.43
C LEU A 134 13.40 -19.56 -2.02
N VAL A 135 13.05 -18.47 -1.34
CA VAL A 135 13.22 -18.27 0.09
C VAL A 135 11.89 -18.48 0.78
N VAL A 136 11.87 -19.30 1.82
CA VAL A 136 10.69 -19.59 2.63
C VAL A 136 10.85 -18.91 3.98
N HIS A 137 9.88 -18.12 4.39
CA HIS A 137 9.83 -17.40 5.65
C HIS A 137 8.65 -17.90 6.50
N SER A 138 8.90 -18.23 7.76
CA SER A 138 7.89 -18.75 8.71
C SER A 138 7.25 -20.06 8.17
N PRO A 139 8.03 -21.15 8.06
CA PRO A 139 7.54 -22.39 7.46
C PRO A 139 6.30 -22.96 8.17
N ILE A 140 5.32 -23.41 7.39
CA ILE A 140 4.12 -24.13 7.86
C ILE A 140 4.24 -25.65 7.64
N GLY A 141 3.23 -26.42 8.02
CA GLY A 141 3.17 -27.85 7.70
C GLY A 141 3.27 -28.11 6.20
N LEU A 142 4.20 -28.97 5.79
CA LEU A 142 4.35 -29.42 4.41
C LEU A 142 3.31 -30.50 4.08
N ASP A 143 2.63 -30.33 2.96
CA ASP A 143 1.71 -31.31 2.38
C ASP A 143 1.87 -31.40 0.85
N PRO A 144 1.38 -32.48 0.20
CA PRO A 144 1.53 -32.65 -1.24
C PRO A 144 0.98 -31.49 -2.09
N PRO A 145 -0.20 -30.89 -1.79
CA PRO A 145 -0.69 -29.74 -2.54
C PRO A 145 0.22 -28.50 -2.44
N LEU A 146 0.80 -28.21 -1.27
CA LEU A 146 1.76 -27.12 -1.13
C LEU A 146 3.03 -27.39 -1.95
N LEU A 147 3.54 -28.62 -1.93
CA LEU A 147 4.70 -29.01 -2.75
C LEU A 147 4.42 -28.85 -4.25
N GLU A 148 3.25 -29.25 -4.72
CA GLU A 148 2.84 -29.05 -6.11
C GLU A 148 2.77 -27.56 -6.46
N ALA A 149 2.20 -26.73 -5.58
CA ALA A 149 2.11 -25.29 -5.79
C ALA A 149 3.49 -24.62 -5.81
N LEU A 150 4.43 -25.03 -4.95
CA LEU A 150 5.82 -24.56 -4.97
C LEU A 150 6.52 -24.93 -6.28
N ASN A 151 6.33 -26.16 -6.78
CA ASN A 151 6.90 -26.59 -8.06
C ASN A 151 6.39 -25.75 -9.24
N LYS A 152 5.15 -25.25 -9.19
CA LYS A 152 4.59 -24.33 -10.20
C LYS A 152 5.25 -22.94 -10.20
N LEU A 153 6.03 -22.57 -9.19
CA LEU A 153 6.81 -21.32 -9.20
C LEU A 153 8.05 -21.38 -10.09
N ASN A 154 8.41 -22.58 -10.58
CA ASN A 154 9.60 -22.83 -11.40
C ASN A 154 10.93 -22.43 -10.72
N GLY A 155 10.98 -22.58 -9.39
CA GLY A 155 12.13 -22.26 -8.55
C GLY A 155 12.49 -23.40 -7.59
N ASN A 156 13.73 -23.42 -7.11
CA ASN A 156 14.16 -24.36 -6.08
C ASN A 156 14.06 -23.72 -4.70
N VAL A 157 13.55 -24.45 -3.70
CA VAL A 157 13.65 -23.99 -2.30
C VAL A 157 15.10 -24.12 -1.85
N VAL A 158 15.80 -22.98 -1.73
CA VAL A 158 17.22 -22.92 -1.34
C VAL A 158 17.42 -22.35 0.05
N HIS A 159 16.48 -21.58 0.57
CA HIS A 159 16.54 -21.00 1.91
C HIS A 159 15.22 -21.19 2.65
N VAL A 160 15.29 -21.59 3.92
CA VAL A 160 14.13 -21.66 4.82
C VAL A 160 14.48 -20.95 6.12
N ILE A 161 13.65 -20.00 6.53
CA ILE A 161 13.92 -19.06 7.62
C ILE A 161 12.85 -19.24 8.70
N SER A 162 13.28 -19.57 9.92
CA SER A 162 12.49 -19.40 11.13
C SER A 162 12.82 -18.04 11.77
N PRO A 163 11.92 -17.04 11.66
CA PRO A 163 12.25 -15.64 11.93
C PRO A 163 12.22 -15.27 13.42
N ASN A 164 11.68 -16.14 14.28
CA ASN A 164 11.63 -15.93 15.73
C ASN A 164 11.52 -17.29 16.46
N TYR A 165 11.43 -17.24 17.80
CA TYR A 165 11.35 -18.45 18.64
C TYR A 165 10.03 -19.24 18.58
N GLU A 166 8.92 -18.66 18.12
CA GLU A 166 7.61 -19.35 18.05
C GLU A 166 7.35 -19.94 16.64
N HIS A 167 7.94 -19.37 15.60
CA HIS A 167 7.79 -19.77 14.19
C HIS A 167 8.82 -20.83 13.74
N VAL A 168 9.09 -21.80 14.62
CA VAL A 168 10.09 -22.87 14.40
C VAL A 168 9.49 -24.27 14.25
N LYS A 169 8.22 -24.46 14.64
CA LYS A 169 7.57 -25.78 14.75
C LYS A 169 7.78 -26.70 13.53
N TYR A 170 7.73 -26.15 12.32
CA TYR A 170 7.84 -26.92 11.08
C TYR A 170 9.24 -26.90 10.44
N ALA A 171 10.19 -26.14 10.98
CA ALA A 171 11.53 -26.00 10.41
C ALA A 171 12.22 -27.36 10.22
N LYS A 172 12.05 -28.28 11.19
CA LYS A 172 12.62 -29.63 11.11
C LYS A 172 12.14 -30.39 9.86
N SER A 173 10.82 -30.45 9.64
CA SER A 173 10.26 -31.18 8.50
C SER A 173 10.67 -30.55 7.16
N TRP A 174 10.85 -29.23 7.12
CA TRP A 174 11.38 -28.56 5.94
C TRP A 174 12.83 -28.95 5.65
N GLY A 175 13.69 -28.97 6.67
CA GLY A 175 15.09 -29.39 6.53
C GLY A 175 15.29 -30.87 6.20
N GLU A 176 14.35 -31.73 6.61
CA GLU A 176 14.29 -33.15 6.26
C GLU A 176 13.81 -33.37 4.81
N HIS A 177 12.88 -32.54 4.31
CA HIS A 177 12.36 -32.65 2.94
C HIS A 177 13.31 -31.98 1.91
N PHE A 178 13.71 -30.74 2.15
CA PHE A 178 14.61 -29.98 1.29
C PHE A 178 16.04 -30.09 1.83
N THR A 179 16.65 -31.27 1.62
CA THR A 179 17.97 -31.62 2.18
C THR A 179 19.11 -30.73 1.71
N THR A 180 18.98 -30.07 0.55
CA THR A 180 19.96 -29.13 0.00
C THR A 180 19.70 -27.68 0.39
N ALA A 181 18.53 -27.36 0.96
CA ALA A 181 18.23 -25.99 1.37
C ALA A 181 19.06 -25.59 2.60
N SER A 182 19.46 -24.33 2.65
CA SER A 182 20.03 -23.74 3.86
C SER A 182 18.92 -23.36 4.83
N MET A 183 19.06 -23.79 6.08
CA MET A 183 18.09 -23.53 7.14
C MET A 183 18.63 -22.41 8.05
N TRP A 184 17.87 -21.34 8.21
CA TRP A 184 18.26 -20.14 8.97
C TRP A 184 17.34 -19.93 10.16
N GLY A 185 17.92 -19.78 11.36
CA GLY A 185 17.19 -19.36 12.54
C GLY A 185 17.37 -17.87 12.84
N CYS A 186 16.50 -17.27 13.64
CA CYS A 186 16.84 -16.02 14.31
C CYS A 186 17.99 -16.25 15.32
N PRO A 187 18.66 -15.19 15.81
CA PRO A 187 19.74 -15.36 16.77
C PRO A 187 19.32 -16.19 17.99
N GLY A 188 20.17 -17.12 18.45
CA GLY A 188 19.91 -18.02 19.57
C GLY A 188 18.94 -19.19 19.29
N LEU A 189 18.35 -19.29 18.10
CA LEU A 189 17.41 -20.36 17.79
C LEU A 189 18.10 -21.73 17.60
N MET A 190 19.35 -21.76 17.13
CA MET A 190 20.12 -22.99 16.95
C MET A 190 20.34 -23.71 18.28
N GLU A 191 20.66 -22.97 19.34
CA GLU A 191 20.83 -23.53 20.68
C GLU A 191 19.49 -24.05 21.24
N ARG A 192 18.40 -23.32 20.97
CA ARG A 192 17.06 -23.67 21.49
C ARG A 192 16.45 -24.88 20.80
N GLU A 193 16.68 -25.05 19.51
CA GLU A 193 16.09 -26.10 18.68
C GLU A 193 17.17 -26.91 17.93
N PRO A 194 18.05 -27.64 18.65
CA PRO A 194 19.21 -28.31 18.08
C PRO A 194 18.86 -29.51 17.16
N GLN A 195 17.60 -29.95 17.16
CA GLN A 195 17.12 -31.04 16.31
C GLN A 195 16.86 -30.61 14.86
N VAL A 196 16.88 -29.31 14.56
CA VAL A 196 16.75 -28.79 13.20
C VAL A 196 18.14 -28.75 12.56
N ARG A 197 18.23 -29.11 11.28
CA ARG A 197 19.46 -29.05 10.48
C ARG A 197 19.80 -27.61 10.10
N TRP A 198 20.16 -26.77 11.07
CA TRP A 198 20.53 -25.38 10.84
C TRP A 198 21.80 -25.27 10.01
N THR A 199 21.79 -24.37 9.03
CA THR A 199 23.00 -23.90 8.34
C THR A 199 23.66 -22.78 9.14
N GLY A 200 22.85 -21.91 9.75
CA GLY A 200 23.31 -20.79 10.57
C GLY A 200 22.13 -20.00 11.15
N GLU A 201 22.46 -18.89 11.81
CA GLU A 201 21.48 -17.89 12.26
C GLU A 201 21.61 -16.63 11.42
N ILE A 202 20.51 -15.88 11.31
CA ILE A 202 20.60 -14.50 10.88
C ILE A 202 21.42 -13.72 11.92
N GLU A 203 22.26 -12.82 11.45
CA GLU A 203 23.18 -12.07 12.29
C GLU A 203 22.47 -11.34 13.43
N TYR A 204 23.07 -11.40 14.62
CA TYR A 204 22.65 -10.57 15.72
C TYR A 204 22.89 -9.09 15.36
N HIS A 205 21.98 -8.21 15.77
CA HIS A 205 21.96 -6.81 15.34
C HIS A 205 21.86 -6.57 13.82
N ALA A 206 21.42 -7.56 13.01
CA ALA A 206 21.25 -7.37 11.57
C ALA A 206 20.46 -6.07 11.26
N ARG A 207 21.03 -5.25 10.38
CA ARG A 207 20.43 -4.03 9.84
C ARG A 207 20.52 -4.02 8.33
N PRO A 208 19.52 -3.44 7.64
CA PRO A 208 19.54 -3.35 6.19
C PRO A 208 20.58 -2.35 5.68
N VAL A 209 20.93 -2.49 4.41
CA VAL A 209 21.77 -1.53 3.70
C VAL A 209 21.13 -0.14 3.77
N GLY A 210 21.94 0.89 4.03
CA GLY A 210 21.46 2.27 4.19
C GLY A 210 20.99 2.64 5.62
N TYR A 211 20.80 1.67 6.53
CA TYR A 211 20.34 1.96 7.89
C TYR A 211 21.31 2.85 8.68
N ALA A 212 22.62 2.59 8.60
CA ALA A 212 23.63 3.37 9.32
C ALA A 212 23.68 4.83 8.82
N GLU A 213 23.63 5.03 7.50
CA GLU A 213 23.57 6.35 6.88
C GLU A 213 22.28 7.09 7.28
N TRP A 214 21.14 6.40 7.22
CA TRP A 214 19.83 6.94 7.60
C TRP A 214 19.74 7.32 9.08
N SER A 215 20.24 6.47 9.98
CA SER A 215 20.16 6.70 11.43
C SER A 215 21.14 7.75 11.94
N GLY A 216 22.14 8.14 11.15
CA GLY A 216 23.21 9.06 11.57
C GLY A 216 24.10 8.50 12.68
N VAL A 217 23.93 7.22 13.05
CA VAL A 217 24.75 6.53 14.04
C VAL A 217 25.98 5.99 13.31
N GLN A 218 27.16 6.52 13.63
CA GLN A 218 28.42 5.88 13.27
C GLN A 218 28.49 4.55 14.03
N ASN A 219 28.16 3.44 13.35
CA ASN A 219 28.46 2.12 13.86
C ASN A 219 29.99 1.99 13.98
N HIS A 220 30.53 2.21 15.17
CA HIS A 220 31.78 1.56 15.55
C HIS A 220 31.40 0.11 15.84
N GLU A 221 31.91 -0.83 15.03
CA GLU A 221 31.53 -2.26 14.99
C GLU A 221 30.19 -2.43 14.23
N ILE A 222 30.10 -3.05 13.06
CA ILE A 222 30.66 -4.33 12.63
C ILE A 222 30.90 -4.24 11.10
N GLU A 223 32.15 -4.42 10.64
CA GLU A 223 32.39 -4.88 9.27
C GLU A 223 31.89 -6.32 9.21
N VAL A 224 30.66 -6.52 8.76
CA VAL A 224 30.10 -7.85 8.59
C VAL A 224 30.83 -8.48 7.40
N GLU A 225 31.67 -9.49 7.65
CA GLU A 225 32.07 -10.43 6.60
C GLU A 225 30.79 -10.96 5.97
N ARG A 226 30.53 -10.59 4.71
CA ARG A 226 29.38 -11.06 3.96
C ARG A 226 29.47 -12.59 3.90
N ASP A 227 28.59 -13.27 4.62
CA ASP A 227 28.48 -14.73 4.50
C ASP A 227 27.88 -15.05 3.12
N ASP A 228 28.74 -15.48 2.21
CA ASP A 228 28.43 -15.88 0.83
C ASP A 228 27.35 -16.98 0.74
N LYS A 229 26.93 -17.54 1.88
CA LYS A 229 25.89 -18.57 1.97
C LYS A 229 24.47 -18.02 2.01
N THR A 230 24.29 -16.72 2.24
CA THR A 230 22.97 -16.07 2.28
C THR A 230 22.56 -15.55 0.91
N TRP A 231 21.27 -15.30 0.71
CA TRP A 231 20.77 -14.65 -0.51
C TRP A 231 21.27 -13.20 -0.61
N ASP A 232 21.10 -12.56 -1.77
CA ASP A 232 21.42 -11.13 -1.93
C ASP A 232 20.58 -10.29 -0.96
N ARG A 233 21.24 -9.70 0.03
CA ARG A 233 20.60 -8.88 1.06
C ARG A 233 19.94 -7.63 0.49
N ASN A 234 20.26 -7.20 -0.73
CA ASN A 234 19.52 -6.12 -1.41
C ASN A 234 18.15 -6.56 -1.94
N GLU A 235 17.98 -7.85 -2.19
CA GLU A 235 16.72 -8.40 -2.68
C GLU A 235 15.75 -8.71 -1.53
N LEU A 236 16.25 -9.22 -0.40
CA LEU A 236 15.44 -9.42 0.81
C LEU A 236 16.23 -9.00 2.06
N GLN A 237 15.87 -7.86 2.61
CA GLN A 237 16.62 -7.16 3.64
C GLN A 237 16.19 -7.59 5.05
N PRO A 238 17.06 -8.17 5.89
CA PRO A 238 16.75 -8.47 7.28
C PRO A 238 16.87 -7.23 8.18
N LEU A 239 16.06 -7.18 9.25
CA LEU A 239 16.25 -6.27 10.38
C LEU A 239 15.91 -7.01 11.67
N HIS A 240 16.87 -7.10 12.59
CA HIS A 240 16.69 -7.78 13.87
C HIS A 240 16.09 -6.84 14.94
N ILE A 241 14.95 -7.23 15.52
CA ILE A 241 14.28 -6.53 16.63
C ILE A 241 14.91 -6.95 17.96
N ASP A 242 16.04 -6.33 18.26
CA ASP A 242 16.98 -6.65 19.32
C ASP A 242 16.82 -5.78 20.58
N VAL A 243 15.57 -5.42 20.90
CA VAL A 243 15.25 -4.49 21.99
C VAL A 243 14.41 -5.11 23.10
N GLU A 244 13.73 -6.22 22.81
CA GLU A 244 12.84 -6.90 23.74
C GLU A 244 13.60 -7.89 24.62
N VAL A 245 13.26 -7.90 25.90
CA VAL A 245 13.73 -8.90 26.86
C VAL A 245 12.59 -9.39 27.73
N ASN A 246 12.68 -10.64 28.15
CA ASN A 246 11.83 -11.16 29.20
C ASN A 246 12.26 -10.56 30.57
N PRO A 247 11.38 -9.83 31.28
CA PRO A 247 11.75 -9.12 32.51
C PRO A 247 12.16 -10.05 33.66
N PHE A 248 11.80 -11.33 33.62
CA PHE A 248 12.12 -12.30 34.67
C PHE A 248 13.43 -13.04 34.43
N THR A 249 13.86 -13.18 33.17
CA THR A 249 15.07 -13.95 32.82
C THR A 249 16.19 -13.08 32.25
N GLY A 250 15.88 -11.86 31.82
CA GLY A 250 16.82 -10.95 31.15
C GLY A 250 17.23 -11.41 29.75
N ARG A 251 16.62 -12.46 29.20
CA ARG A 251 16.92 -13.02 27.87
C ARG A 251 15.92 -12.53 26.82
N PRO A 252 16.27 -12.54 25.52
CA PRO A 252 15.32 -12.24 24.44
C PRO A 252 14.05 -13.09 24.50
N PHE A 253 12.90 -12.54 24.08
CA PHE A 253 11.61 -13.20 24.26
C PHE A 253 11.10 -13.92 23.00
N PHE A 254 10.85 -13.20 21.91
CA PHE A 254 10.65 -13.69 20.55
C PHE A 254 11.95 -13.68 19.74
N ASN A 255 12.79 -12.66 19.95
CA ASN A 255 14.04 -12.41 19.23
C ASN A 255 13.86 -12.37 17.71
N GLU A 256 12.88 -11.59 17.26
CA GLU A 256 12.40 -11.62 15.88
C GLU A 256 13.31 -10.88 14.90
N VAL A 257 13.51 -11.48 13.72
CA VAL A 257 14.04 -10.82 12.54
C VAL A 257 12.91 -10.59 11.55
N ILE A 258 12.66 -9.33 11.21
CA ILE A 258 11.71 -8.94 10.17
C ILE A 258 12.44 -8.79 8.83
N PHE A 259 11.71 -8.91 7.73
CA PHE A 259 12.30 -8.83 6.39
C PHE A 259 11.55 -7.86 5.49
N TYR A 260 12.27 -7.14 4.64
CA TYR A 260 11.70 -6.25 3.63
C TYR A 260 12.16 -6.66 2.25
N HIS A 261 11.22 -6.86 1.33
CA HIS A 261 11.48 -7.11 -0.08
C HIS A 261 11.32 -5.79 -0.85
N PRO A 262 12.43 -5.11 -1.24
CA PRO A 262 12.36 -3.75 -1.77
C PRO A 262 11.60 -3.68 -3.10
N ARG A 263 11.75 -4.68 -3.96
CA ARG A 263 11.13 -4.69 -5.29
C ARG A 263 9.60 -4.65 -5.24
N SER A 264 8.98 -5.36 -4.30
CA SER A 264 7.53 -5.34 -4.10
C SER A 264 7.08 -4.47 -2.92
N LYS A 265 8.03 -3.76 -2.29
CA LYS A 265 7.80 -2.91 -1.11
C LYS A 265 7.05 -3.64 0.01
N THR A 266 7.40 -4.90 0.23
CA THR A 266 6.66 -5.81 1.10
C THR A 266 7.44 -6.09 2.37
N LEU A 267 6.82 -5.78 3.51
CA LEU A 267 7.31 -6.07 4.85
C LEU A 267 6.75 -7.42 5.32
N LEU A 268 7.66 -8.33 5.69
CA LEU A 268 7.36 -9.64 6.27
C LEU A 268 7.60 -9.57 7.78
N VAL A 269 6.55 -9.85 8.54
CA VAL A 269 6.55 -9.82 10.02
C VAL A 269 5.84 -11.04 10.56
N THR A 270 6.17 -11.41 11.80
CA THR A 270 5.56 -12.52 12.52
C THR A 270 4.83 -12.02 13.77
N ASP A 271 5.44 -12.15 14.95
CA ASP A 271 4.82 -11.77 16.22
C ASP A 271 4.97 -10.27 16.54
N LEU A 272 5.85 -9.54 15.84
CA LEU A 272 5.99 -8.09 15.97
C LEU A 272 4.66 -7.40 15.64
N TYR A 273 4.01 -7.79 14.55
CA TYR A 273 2.71 -7.27 14.15
C TYR A 273 1.78 -8.39 13.70
N TRP A 274 0.61 -8.46 14.32
CA TRP A 274 -0.52 -9.25 13.86
C TRP A 274 -1.80 -8.42 13.89
N ASN A 275 -2.77 -8.82 13.09
CA ASN A 275 -4.14 -8.31 13.15
C ASN A 275 -5.10 -9.51 13.03
N TYR A 276 -6.37 -9.38 13.41
CA TYR A 276 -7.36 -10.46 13.23
C TYR A 276 -8.57 -9.85 12.52
N PRO A 277 -9.17 -10.52 11.52
CA PRO A 277 -10.40 -10.05 10.88
C PRO A 277 -11.53 -9.82 11.88
N ARG A 278 -12.58 -9.10 11.47
CA ARG A 278 -13.84 -9.04 12.24
C ARG A 278 -14.85 -10.13 11.89
N GLY A 279 -14.74 -10.76 10.71
CA GLY A 279 -15.71 -11.74 10.23
C GLY A 279 -16.97 -11.13 9.59
N ASP A 280 -16.93 -9.83 9.29
CA ASP A 280 -17.99 -9.06 8.61
C ASP A 280 -17.91 -9.14 7.08
N GLY A 281 -16.94 -9.89 6.55
CA GLY A 281 -16.69 -9.98 5.11
C GLY A 281 -15.96 -8.76 4.53
N VAL A 282 -15.53 -7.81 5.36
CA VAL A 282 -14.75 -6.66 4.92
C VAL A 282 -13.29 -6.88 5.31
N THR A 283 -12.41 -6.91 4.32
CA THR A 283 -10.97 -7.12 4.58
C THR A 283 -10.43 -5.93 5.35
N ASN A 284 -9.63 -6.17 6.39
CA ASN A 284 -8.99 -5.12 7.19
C ASN A 284 -9.97 -4.15 7.88
N ALA A 285 -11.26 -4.46 7.99
CA ALA A 285 -12.26 -3.58 8.63
C ALA A 285 -11.89 -3.18 10.07
N GLN A 286 -11.26 -4.10 10.81
CA GLN A 286 -10.73 -3.81 12.13
C GLN A 286 -9.65 -2.72 12.12
N VAL A 287 -8.84 -2.68 11.06
CA VAL A 287 -7.71 -1.76 10.93
C VAL A 287 -8.22 -0.39 10.49
N THR A 288 -9.18 -0.36 9.58
CA THR A 288 -9.73 0.87 9.01
C THR A 288 -10.62 1.62 9.98
N ASP A 289 -11.48 0.93 10.71
CA ASP A 289 -12.32 1.54 11.75
C ASP A 289 -11.46 2.10 12.90
N GLU A 290 -10.37 1.39 13.22
CA GLU A 290 -9.44 1.84 14.25
C GLU A 290 -8.65 3.10 13.86
N ILE A 291 -8.39 3.30 12.57
CA ILE A 291 -7.53 4.37 12.04
C ILE A 291 -8.37 5.51 11.41
N GLY A 292 -9.65 5.27 11.12
CA GLY A 292 -10.57 6.25 10.53
C GLY A 292 -10.28 6.55 9.05
N VAL A 293 -9.90 5.54 8.27
CA VAL A 293 -9.63 5.66 6.83
C VAL A 293 -10.69 4.88 6.06
N ASP A 294 -11.36 5.53 5.11
CA ASP A 294 -12.37 4.88 4.27
C ASP A 294 -11.71 3.86 3.33
N VAL A 295 -12.26 2.64 3.30
CA VAL A 295 -11.55 1.42 2.86
C VAL A 295 -11.77 1.10 1.39
N ASP A 296 -12.55 1.92 0.69
CA ASP A 296 -13.24 1.47 -0.51
C ASP A 296 -12.33 1.08 -1.68
N ASP A 297 -11.02 1.34 -1.62
CA ASP A 297 -10.09 0.81 -2.63
C ASP A 297 -8.66 0.43 -2.16
N PHE A 298 -8.33 0.50 -0.87
CA PHE A 298 -6.93 0.36 -0.42
C PHE A 298 -6.52 -1.02 0.09
N GLY A 299 -7.41 -2.01 0.13
CA GLY A 299 -7.04 -3.28 0.77
C GLY A 299 -8.06 -4.39 0.76
N VAL A 300 -9.00 -4.42 -0.19
CA VAL A 300 -9.78 -5.64 -0.37
C VAL A 300 -8.79 -6.72 -0.79
N TRP A 301 -8.65 -7.77 0.02
CA TRP A 301 -7.88 -8.94 -0.38
C TRP A 301 -8.56 -9.51 -1.63
N GLU A 302 -8.03 -9.15 -2.80
CA GLU A 302 -8.68 -9.35 -4.11
C GLU A 302 -9.00 -10.82 -4.40
N LEU A 303 -8.21 -11.70 -3.78
CA LEU A 303 -8.30 -13.15 -3.87
C LEU A 303 -9.11 -13.79 -2.73
N ALA A 304 -9.48 -13.07 -1.66
CA ALA A 304 -10.10 -13.70 -0.50
C ALA A 304 -11.08 -12.78 0.27
N PRO A 305 -12.19 -12.38 -0.38
CA PRO A 305 -13.10 -11.37 0.14
C PRO A 305 -13.98 -11.84 1.30
N SER A 306 -14.12 -13.15 1.56
CA SER A 306 -15.03 -13.67 2.59
C SER A 306 -14.26 -14.32 3.75
N VAL A 307 -14.57 -13.88 4.97
CA VAL A 307 -14.07 -14.49 6.20
C VAL A 307 -15.22 -15.31 6.78
N GLY A 308 -14.99 -16.61 7.05
CA GLY A 308 -15.93 -17.38 7.87
C GLY A 308 -16.01 -16.86 9.29
N GLU A 309 -16.96 -17.36 10.09
CA GLU A 309 -17.04 -16.98 11.50
C GLU A 309 -15.73 -17.28 12.24
N ILE A 310 -15.23 -16.28 12.95
CA ILE A 310 -14.01 -16.42 13.76
C ILE A 310 -14.40 -17.08 15.07
N PRO A 311 -13.74 -18.18 15.48
CA PRO A 311 -14.05 -18.84 16.73
C PRO A 311 -13.99 -17.88 17.92
N LEU A 312 -14.91 -18.02 18.87
CA LEU A 312 -14.97 -17.19 20.08
C LEU A 312 -13.62 -17.19 20.84
N GLY A 313 -12.97 -18.35 20.93
CA GLY A 313 -11.65 -18.48 21.55
C GLY A 313 -10.58 -17.61 20.88
N SER A 314 -10.57 -17.57 19.54
CA SER A 314 -9.63 -16.77 18.75
C SER A 314 -9.88 -15.26 18.92
N ARG A 315 -11.15 -14.84 18.97
CA ARG A 315 -11.51 -13.44 19.26
C ARG A 315 -11.09 -13.03 20.67
N ALA A 316 -11.40 -13.86 21.67
CA ALA A 316 -11.03 -13.61 23.06
C ALA A 316 -9.51 -13.56 23.24
N TRP A 317 -8.78 -14.44 22.54
CA TRP A 317 -7.33 -14.44 22.48
C TRP A 317 -6.79 -13.10 21.97
N LYS A 318 -7.25 -12.62 20.81
CA LYS A 318 -6.83 -11.32 20.26
C LYS A 318 -7.08 -10.17 21.23
N VAL A 319 -8.27 -10.11 21.84
CA VAL A 319 -8.60 -9.07 22.84
C VAL A 319 -7.65 -9.14 24.04
N GLY A 320 -7.32 -10.35 24.51
CA GLY A 320 -6.33 -10.56 25.57
C GLY A 320 -4.94 -10.06 25.17
N MET A 321 -4.50 -10.37 23.95
CA MET A 321 -3.21 -9.91 23.43
C MET A 321 -3.15 -8.38 23.33
N ASP A 322 -4.22 -7.73 22.86
CA ASP A 322 -4.25 -6.28 22.71
C ASP A 322 -4.34 -5.52 24.03
N LYS A 323 -5.20 -5.99 24.95
CA LYS A 323 -5.50 -5.28 26.20
C LYS A 323 -4.55 -5.60 27.34
N LEU A 324 -3.88 -6.75 27.32
CA LEU A 324 -2.98 -7.19 28.39
C LEU A 324 -1.54 -7.33 27.90
N PHE A 325 -1.32 -8.13 26.85
CA PHE A 325 0.05 -8.44 26.42
C PHE A 325 0.74 -7.24 25.78
N ARG A 326 0.10 -6.51 24.87
CA ARG A 326 0.72 -5.34 24.20
C ARG A 326 1.15 -4.25 25.20
N PRO A 327 0.32 -3.83 26.19
CA PRO A 327 0.78 -2.93 27.25
C PRO A 327 1.92 -3.53 28.07
N PHE A 328 1.91 -4.84 28.33
CA PHE A 328 2.99 -5.50 29.07
C PHE A 328 4.30 -5.47 28.27
N TYR A 329 4.26 -5.84 27.00
CA TYR A 329 5.38 -5.83 26.08
C TYR A 329 6.03 -4.45 26.00
N ASN A 330 5.23 -3.42 25.68
CA ASN A 330 5.72 -2.05 25.49
C ASN A 330 6.28 -1.41 26.78
N ASN A 331 5.75 -1.76 27.95
CA ASN A 331 6.14 -1.13 29.21
C ASN A 331 7.20 -1.90 30.00
N PHE A 332 7.27 -3.23 29.84
CA PHE A 332 8.12 -4.07 30.68
C PHE A 332 9.12 -4.92 29.90
N MET A 333 8.89 -5.21 28.62
CA MET A 333 9.82 -5.99 27.82
C MET A 333 10.79 -5.13 27.02
N ILE A 334 10.35 -3.96 26.56
CA ILE A 334 11.23 -2.93 25.99
C ILE A 334 11.76 -2.05 27.13
N LYS A 335 13.02 -2.28 27.53
CA LYS A 335 13.64 -1.52 28.61
C LYS A 335 13.77 -0.04 28.26
N SER A 336 13.76 0.82 29.29
CA SER A 336 13.92 2.27 29.15
C SER A 336 15.15 2.66 28.31
N GLU A 337 16.29 1.99 28.53
CA GLU A 337 17.53 2.26 27.82
C GLU A 337 17.52 1.82 26.34
N GLN A 338 16.58 0.97 25.93
CA GLN A 338 16.44 0.52 24.53
C GLN A 338 15.34 1.28 23.78
N ARG A 339 14.64 2.22 24.43
CA ARG A 339 13.50 2.93 23.81
C ARG A 339 13.92 3.79 22.62
N ASP A 340 15.06 4.47 22.69
CA ASP A 340 15.54 5.30 21.58
C ASP A 340 15.89 4.43 20.36
N LYS A 341 16.56 3.31 20.60
CA LYS A 341 16.87 2.31 19.57
C LYS A 341 15.59 1.73 18.96
N PHE A 342 14.61 1.38 19.78
CA PHE A 342 13.31 0.89 19.31
C PHE A 342 12.58 1.95 18.46
N GLN A 343 12.58 3.21 18.88
CA GLN A 343 11.99 4.31 18.10
C GLN A 343 12.71 4.52 16.77
N GLN A 344 14.05 4.42 16.73
CA GLN A 344 14.81 4.50 15.48
C GLN A 344 14.47 3.35 14.53
N ILE A 345 14.42 2.11 15.02
CA ILE A 345 13.96 0.95 14.24
C ILE A 345 12.54 1.18 13.73
N ALA A 346 11.63 1.57 14.61
CA ALA A 346 10.23 1.81 14.26
C ALA A 346 10.10 2.89 13.17
N ARG A 347 10.82 4.01 13.30
CA ARG A 347 10.85 5.07 12.29
C ARG A 347 11.45 4.59 10.97
N PHE A 348 12.52 3.80 10.99
CA PHE A 348 13.11 3.26 9.77
C PHE A 348 12.13 2.35 9.01
N VAL A 349 11.39 1.50 9.74
CA VAL A 349 10.39 0.57 9.17
C VAL A 349 9.14 1.29 8.69
N THR A 350 8.78 2.42 9.31
CA THR A 350 7.47 3.09 9.11
C THR A 350 7.55 4.33 8.23
N CYS A 351 8.60 5.13 8.37
CA CYS A 351 8.72 6.48 7.82
C CYS A 351 9.59 6.54 6.56
N GLY A 352 9.65 5.45 5.78
CA GLY A 352 10.43 5.46 4.55
C GLY A 352 9.86 6.43 3.51
N ASP A 353 10.73 7.32 3.04
CA ASP A 353 10.53 8.26 1.94
C ASP A 353 11.89 8.57 1.28
N SER A 354 12.02 9.70 0.55
CA SER A 354 13.29 10.17 -0.03
C SER A 354 14.46 10.33 0.95
N SER A 355 14.23 10.21 2.26
CA SER A 355 15.26 10.21 3.32
C SER A 355 15.97 8.87 3.53
N GLY A 356 15.46 7.74 3.00
CA GLY A 356 16.20 6.45 2.95
C GLY A 356 15.70 5.30 3.84
N GLY A 357 14.54 5.44 4.51
CA GLY A 357 13.89 4.33 5.24
C GLY A 357 13.14 3.35 4.33
N TRP A 358 12.52 2.30 4.90
CA TRP A 358 11.72 1.34 4.12
C TRP A 358 10.38 1.94 3.69
N GLU A 359 10.14 2.00 2.37
CA GLU A 359 8.84 2.39 1.80
C GLU A 359 7.88 1.20 1.80
N VAL A 360 7.14 0.96 2.88
CA VAL A 360 6.26 -0.21 2.98
C VAL A 360 4.91 0.04 2.32
N GLU A 361 4.54 -0.81 1.35
CA GLU A 361 3.23 -0.78 0.67
C GLU A 361 2.40 -2.06 0.89
N THR A 362 3.01 -3.11 1.46
CA THR A 362 2.32 -4.34 1.84
C THR A 362 2.94 -4.88 3.13
N ILE A 363 2.10 -5.19 4.12
CA ILE A 363 2.51 -5.85 5.36
C ILE A 363 1.92 -7.26 5.35
N ILE A 364 2.78 -8.27 5.41
CA ILE A 364 2.39 -9.68 5.50
C ILE A 364 2.72 -10.18 6.91
N PRO A 365 1.75 -10.20 7.83
CA PRO A 365 1.92 -10.82 9.14
C PRO A 365 1.77 -12.34 9.04
N ALA A 366 2.39 -13.07 9.97
CA ALA A 366 2.16 -14.51 10.09
C ALA A 366 0.76 -14.87 10.65
N HIS A 367 0.09 -13.89 11.26
CA HIS A 367 -1.25 -14.04 11.82
C HIS A 367 -2.18 -12.93 11.31
N GLY A 368 -3.28 -13.34 10.66
CA GLY A 368 -4.35 -12.45 10.21
C GLY A 368 -4.29 -11.95 8.78
N ASP A 369 -4.79 -10.75 8.55
CA ASP A 369 -4.88 -10.08 7.26
C ASP A 369 -3.58 -9.47 6.78
N ILE A 370 -3.36 -9.59 5.48
CA ILE A 370 -2.39 -8.78 4.75
C ILE A 370 -2.92 -7.35 4.66
N VAL A 371 -2.09 -6.37 5.01
CA VAL A 371 -2.39 -4.93 4.86
C VAL A 371 -1.74 -4.43 3.58
N ARG A 372 -2.44 -3.58 2.83
CA ARG A 372 -1.95 -3.02 1.56
C ARG A 372 -2.21 -1.52 1.47
N GLY A 373 -1.48 -0.88 0.57
CA GLY A 373 -1.55 0.56 0.35
C GLY A 373 -0.50 1.28 1.20
N LYS A 374 0.31 2.14 0.55
CA LYS A 374 1.39 2.89 1.20
C LYS A 374 0.88 3.62 2.45
N GLU A 375 -0.21 4.36 2.29
CA GLU A 375 -0.78 5.20 3.34
C GLU A 375 -1.40 4.38 4.49
N LEU A 376 -2.14 3.31 4.16
CA LEU A 376 -2.70 2.43 5.18
C LEU A 376 -1.60 1.69 5.95
N CYS A 377 -0.59 1.15 5.25
CA CYS A 377 0.55 0.50 5.88
C CYS A 377 1.30 1.47 6.83
N ARG A 378 1.56 2.70 6.37
CA ARG A 378 2.18 3.75 7.19
C ARG A 378 1.37 4.01 8.46
N LYS A 379 0.08 4.31 8.34
CA LYS A 379 -0.79 4.58 9.50
C LYS A 379 -0.90 3.39 10.46
N VAL A 380 -0.93 2.17 9.93
CA VAL A 380 -0.91 0.94 10.74
C VAL A 380 0.35 0.86 11.58
N LEU A 381 1.51 1.07 10.96
CA LEU A 381 2.80 0.98 11.62
C LEU A 381 3.02 2.14 12.60
N GLU A 382 2.61 3.37 12.24
CA GLU A 382 2.63 4.54 13.15
C GLU A 382 1.84 4.28 14.43
N ARG A 383 0.61 3.78 14.29
CA ARG A 383 -0.24 3.40 15.44
C ARG A 383 0.33 2.22 16.20
N HIS A 384 0.87 1.22 15.50
CA HIS A 384 1.42 0.02 16.12
C HIS A 384 2.61 0.36 17.02
N PHE A 385 3.59 1.07 16.48
CA PHE A 385 4.80 1.52 17.17
C PHE A 385 4.60 2.75 18.06
N ASN A 386 3.45 3.41 17.95
CA ASN A 386 3.15 4.67 18.65
C ASN A 386 4.18 5.77 18.32
N ILE A 387 4.41 5.97 17.02
CA ILE A 387 5.28 7.02 16.47
C ILE A 387 4.50 7.87 15.47
N ARG A 388 5.05 9.03 15.11
CA ARG A 388 4.60 9.82 13.97
C ARG A 388 5.77 10.04 13.03
N CYS A 389 5.52 9.83 11.74
CA CYS A 389 6.41 10.25 10.69
C CYS A 389 6.06 11.72 10.38
N ASP A 390 6.65 12.66 11.12
CA ASP A 390 6.56 14.07 10.76
C ASP A 390 7.47 14.32 9.54
N ASP A 391 6.99 15.05 8.52
CA ASP A 391 7.73 15.38 7.28
C ASP A 391 8.96 16.31 7.48
N ASP A 392 9.40 16.50 8.73
CA ASP A 392 10.55 17.34 9.08
C ASP A 392 11.50 16.61 10.05
N CYS A 393 12.28 15.66 9.53
CA CYS A 393 13.45 15.16 10.24
C CYS A 393 14.59 16.18 10.19
N ARG A 394 14.45 17.29 10.93
CA ARG A 394 15.58 18.07 11.45
C ARG A 394 15.30 18.56 12.88
N GLY A 395 15.68 17.70 13.83
CA GLY A 395 16.14 18.11 15.15
C GLY A 395 15.06 18.42 16.19
N SER A 396 14.76 17.42 17.03
CA SER A 396 14.67 17.62 18.49
C SER A 396 14.42 16.28 19.16
N LEU A 397 15.43 15.78 19.87
CA LEU A 397 15.20 14.82 20.96
C LEU A 397 14.49 15.59 22.08
N GLY A 398 13.26 15.18 22.39
CA GLY A 398 12.53 15.60 23.58
C GLY A 398 11.42 16.60 23.30
N HIS A 399 10.17 16.15 23.40
CA HIS A 399 9.24 16.69 24.39
C HIS A 399 8.02 15.76 24.52
N THR A 400 7.67 15.54 25.78
CA THR A 400 6.62 14.64 26.28
C THR A 400 5.22 15.05 25.84
N LEU A 401 4.38 14.04 25.60
CA LEU A 401 2.95 14.11 25.33
C LEU A 401 2.21 15.08 26.27
N SER A 402 1.38 15.96 25.70
CA SER A 402 0.18 16.46 26.37
C SER A 402 -1.02 16.38 25.43
N GLU A 403 -2.10 15.78 25.94
CA GLU A 403 -3.42 15.68 25.35
C GLU A 403 -4.00 17.05 24.98
N GLY A 404 -4.73 17.15 23.86
CA GLY A 404 -5.48 18.36 23.51
C GLY A 404 -6.12 18.29 22.13
N LYS A 405 -7.45 18.45 22.12
CA LYS A 405 -8.36 18.47 20.97
C LYS A 405 -8.12 19.63 19.99
N ASP A 406 -8.60 19.41 18.77
CA ASP A 406 -9.10 20.39 17.80
C ASP A 406 -8.20 21.60 17.48
N ASN A 407 -7.39 21.45 16.42
CA ASN A 407 -7.12 22.50 15.42
C ASN A 407 -6.42 21.84 14.21
N ALA A 408 -7.13 21.74 13.09
CA ALA A 408 -6.53 21.38 11.81
C ALA A 408 -5.52 22.46 11.42
N ASP A 409 -4.25 22.08 11.33
CA ASP A 409 -3.15 22.98 10.96
C ASP A 409 -3.32 23.41 9.50
N SER A 410 -3.60 24.70 9.30
CA SER A 410 -3.77 25.39 8.01
C SER A 410 -2.52 25.33 7.13
N SER A 411 -1.38 24.86 7.65
CA SER A 411 -0.11 24.78 6.92
C SER A 411 0.15 23.48 6.17
N TYR A 412 -0.63 22.41 6.43
CA TYR A 412 -0.42 21.09 5.84
C TYR A 412 -1.04 20.94 4.43
N LEU A 413 -0.19 20.59 3.46
CA LEU A 413 -0.58 20.24 2.09
C LEU A 413 -0.19 18.78 1.82
N GLU A 414 -1.12 17.99 1.26
CA GLU A 414 -0.85 16.61 0.89
C GLU A 414 0.28 16.53 -0.16
N PRO A 415 1.16 15.52 -0.10
CA PRO A 415 2.36 15.44 -0.96
C PRO A 415 2.06 15.46 -2.47
N HIS A 416 0.89 15.00 -2.90
CA HIS A 416 0.53 15.03 -4.32
C HIS A 416 0.36 16.44 -4.87
N TYR A 417 -0.05 17.41 -4.04
CA TYR A 417 -0.13 18.82 -4.43
C TYR A 417 1.25 19.49 -4.55
N THR A 418 2.26 18.96 -3.89
CA THR A 418 3.64 19.48 -3.90
C THR A 418 4.62 18.59 -4.65
N SER A 419 4.13 17.52 -5.28
CA SER A 419 4.96 16.61 -6.09
C SER A 419 5.61 17.36 -7.26
N LYS A 420 6.80 16.91 -7.68
CA LYS A 420 7.55 17.55 -8.78
C LYS A 420 6.69 17.69 -10.05
N THR A 421 5.97 16.64 -10.42
CA THR A 421 5.10 16.61 -11.61
C THR A 421 3.93 17.57 -11.47
N THR A 422 3.31 17.66 -10.29
CA THR A 422 2.23 18.60 -10.02
C THR A 422 2.71 20.04 -10.07
N LEU A 423 3.86 20.34 -9.45
CA LEU A 423 4.46 21.68 -9.48
C LEU A 423 4.84 22.10 -10.91
N GLU A 424 5.44 21.20 -11.69
CA GLU A 424 5.74 21.44 -13.11
C GLU A 424 4.46 21.70 -13.93
N TRP A 425 3.38 20.99 -13.65
CA TRP A 425 2.10 21.21 -14.33
C TRP A 425 1.44 22.53 -13.90
N LEU A 426 1.41 22.83 -12.60
CA LEU A 426 0.90 24.09 -12.06
C LEU A 426 1.64 25.30 -12.63
N GLN A 427 2.95 25.17 -12.84
CA GLN A 427 3.74 26.20 -13.50
C GLN A 427 3.27 26.44 -14.94
N LYS A 428 3.09 25.38 -15.74
CA LYS A 428 2.55 25.48 -17.11
C LYS A 428 1.15 26.07 -17.11
N MET A 429 0.31 25.65 -16.16
CA MET A 429 -1.05 26.13 -15.99
C MET A 429 -1.09 27.63 -15.70
N ALA A 430 -0.25 28.13 -14.79
CA ALA A 430 -0.16 29.55 -14.45
C ALA A 430 0.43 30.40 -15.58
N LEU A 431 1.50 29.95 -16.23
CA LEU A 431 2.08 30.66 -17.38
C LEU A 431 1.10 30.74 -18.55
N SER A 432 0.37 29.65 -18.82
CA SER A 432 -0.66 29.62 -19.88
C SER A 432 -1.84 30.53 -19.54
N TYR A 433 -2.24 30.58 -18.26
CA TYR A 433 -3.28 31.52 -17.80
C TYR A 433 -2.85 32.97 -18.02
N LYS A 434 -1.62 33.32 -17.65
CA LYS A 434 -1.05 34.66 -17.89
C LYS A 434 -0.95 35.00 -19.38
N LEU A 435 -0.61 34.03 -20.21
CA LEU A 435 -0.54 34.21 -21.66
C LEU A 435 -1.92 34.52 -22.26
N GLU A 436 -2.95 33.74 -21.90
CA GLU A 436 -4.31 33.85 -22.48
C GLU A 436 -5.18 34.94 -21.84
N LYS A 437 -5.07 35.15 -20.53
CA LYS A 437 -5.93 36.07 -19.76
C LYS A 437 -5.23 37.37 -19.37
N GLY A 438 -3.91 37.43 -19.47
CA GLY A 438 -3.12 38.63 -19.10
C GLY A 438 -3.00 38.88 -17.60
N GLU A 439 -3.50 37.98 -16.76
CA GLU A 439 -3.45 38.08 -15.29
C GLU A 439 -2.62 36.95 -14.69
N ASP A 440 -2.04 37.18 -13.51
CA ASP A 440 -1.35 36.15 -12.74
C ASP A 440 -2.35 35.24 -12.03
N LEU A 441 -2.24 33.92 -12.23
CA LEU A 441 -3.20 32.95 -11.70
C LEU A 441 -3.24 32.98 -10.17
N LEU A 442 -2.10 33.15 -9.50
CA LEU A 442 -2.05 33.18 -8.03
C LEU A 442 -2.83 34.39 -7.51
N GLU A 443 -2.62 35.57 -8.10
CA GLU A 443 -3.32 36.80 -7.73
C GLU A 443 -4.83 36.69 -7.97
N VAL A 444 -5.26 36.06 -9.06
CA VAL A 444 -6.69 35.82 -9.33
C VAL A 444 -7.28 34.89 -8.28
N LEU A 445 -6.63 33.76 -7.99
CA LEU A 445 -7.14 32.81 -7.01
C LEU A 445 -7.20 33.43 -5.60
N LEU A 446 -6.20 34.22 -5.20
CA LEU A 446 -6.23 34.95 -3.92
C LEU A 446 -7.37 35.97 -3.88
N ARG A 447 -7.60 36.72 -4.97
CA ARG A 447 -8.67 37.71 -5.09
C ARG A 447 -10.05 37.07 -5.00
N GLU A 448 -10.28 36.02 -5.79
CA GLU A 448 -11.58 35.34 -5.86
C GLU A 448 -11.81 34.43 -4.64
N SER A 449 -10.76 33.97 -3.94
CA SER A 449 -10.90 33.12 -2.75
C SER A 449 -11.21 33.88 -1.45
N SER A 450 -11.16 35.21 -1.43
CA SER A 450 -11.19 36.03 -0.22
C SER A 450 -12.55 36.67 0.05
N ASN A 451 -13.27 36.21 1.09
CA ASN A 451 -14.28 37.01 1.80
C ASN A 451 -13.65 37.77 2.99
N GLY A 452 -12.59 38.56 2.70
CA GLY A 452 -12.09 39.58 3.63
C GLY A 452 -11.05 39.17 4.69
N HIS A 453 -10.17 38.18 4.47
CA HIS A 453 -8.95 38.00 5.27
C HIS A 453 -7.73 37.76 4.38
N VAL A 454 -7.09 38.85 3.96
CA VAL A 454 -5.70 38.83 3.49
C VAL A 454 -4.93 39.87 4.28
N SER A 455 -4.07 39.41 5.18
CA SER A 455 -2.91 40.18 5.60
C SER A 455 -1.70 39.28 5.66
N THR A 456 -0.65 39.74 4.98
CA THR A 456 0.76 39.34 5.08
C THR A 456 1.16 37.97 4.56
N MET A 457 1.35 37.86 3.23
CA MET A 457 2.41 37.03 2.62
C MET A 457 2.85 37.63 1.27
N ARG A 458 3.34 38.88 1.33
CA ARG A 458 4.12 39.50 0.24
C ARG A 458 5.53 39.68 0.76
N ASP A 459 6.38 38.69 0.53
CA ASP A 459 7.84 38.85 0.45
C ASP A 459 8.47 37.47 0.21
N SER A 460 8.50 37.01 -1.04
CA SER A 460 9.55 36.08 -1.48
C SER A 460 9.88 36.35 -2.94
N THR A 461 11.16 36.64 -3.21
CA THR A 461 11.68 36.94 -4.55
C THR A 461 12.17 35.69 -5.29
N HIS A 462 11.95 34.50 -4.71
CA HIS A 462 12.46 33.24 -5.24
C HIS A 462 11.36 32.46 -5.98
N LEU A 463 11.64 32.06 -7.24
CA LEU A 463 10.68 31.38 -8.12
C LEU A 463 10.08 30.09 -7.49
N LYS A 464 10.90 29.37 -6.71
CA LYS A 464 10.49 28.16 -5.98
C LYS A 464 9.45 28.46 -4.89
N ASP A 465 9.59 29.59 -4.20
CA ASP A 465 8.68 29.99 -3.12
C ASP A 465 7.33 30.41 -3.70
N HIS A 466 7.35 31.10 -4.85
CA HIS A 466 6.14 31.50 -5.57
C HIS A 466 5.35 30.29 -6.13
N LEU A 467 6.03 29.28 -6.67
CA LEU A 467 5.37 28.08 -7.18
C LEU A 467 4.78 27.22 -6.06
N LEU A 468 5.48 27.11 -4.93
CA LEU A 468 4.95 26.44 -3.74
C LEU A 468 3.76 27.21 -3.15
N GLN A 469 3.80 28.54 -3.17
CA GLN A 469 2.67 29.38 -2.75
C GLN A 469 1.46 29.18 -3.66
N LEU A 470 1.67 29.11 -4.99
CA LEU A 470 0.62 28.77 -5.94
C LEU A 470 0.03 27.40 -5.66
N ALA A 471 0.86 26.38 -5.44
CA ALA A 471 0.39 25.04 -5.10
C ALA A 471 -0.49 25.04 -3.84
N LYS A 472 -0.05 25.74 -2.78
CA LYS A 472 -0.83 25.90 -1.55
C LYS A 472 -2.19 26.55 -1.80
N VAL A 473 -2.20 27.69 -2.51
CA VAL A 473 -3.44 28.43 -2.81
C VAL A 473 -4.36 27.62 -3.72
N CYS A 474 -3.84 26.97 -4.76
CA CYS A 474 -4.64 26.12 -5.64
C CYS A 474 -5.26 24.95 -4.86
N ALA A 475 -4.50 24.25 -4.03
CA ALA A 475 -4.98 23.10 -3.27
C ALA A 475 -6.05 23.48 -2.23
N GLN A 476 -5.87 24.61 -1.54
CA GLN A 476 -6.73 25.06 -0.44
C GLN A 476 -7.85 26.01 -0.86
N SER A 477 -7.87 26.50 -2.11
CA SER A 477 -8.92 27.38 -2.60
C SER A 477 -10.28 26.70 -2.52
N HIS A 478 -11.29 27.45 -2.09
CA HIS A 478 -12.68 27.00 -2.13
C HIS A 478 -13.26 26.98 -3.55
N LEU A 479 -12.56 27.58 -4.52
CA LEU A 479 -12.93 27.52 -5.93
C LEU A 479 -12.51 26.15 -6.46
N PRO A 480 -13.42 25.36 -7.05
CA PRO A 480 -13.04 24.13 -7.72
C PRO A 480 -12.09 24.41 -8.88
N ILE A 481 -10.93 23.77 -8.89
CA ILE A 481 -9.90 23.88 -9.93
C ILE A 481 -9.54 22.48 -10.43
N ALA A 482 -9.51 22.29 -11.75
CA ALA A 482 -9.07 21.03 -12.35
C ALA A 482 -8.33 21.26 -13.68
N SER A 483 -7.54 20.28 -14.10
CA SER A 483 -6.85 20.26 -15.39
C SER A 483 -6.68 18.83 -15.90
N HIS A 484 -6.61 18.69 -17.23
CA HIS A 484 -6.33 17.44 -17.92
C HIS A 484 -5.26 17.59 -19.00
N ASP A 485 -4.56 16.50 -19.28
CA ASP A 485 -3.49 16.36 -20.25
C ASP A 485 -3.96 15.56 -21.48
N PHE A 486 -3.69 16.09 -22.69
CA PHE A 486 -4.01 15.44 -23.96
C PHE A 486 -2.96 14.43 -24.42
N LEU A 487 -1.75 14.47 -23.86
CA LEU A 487 -0.59 13.71 -24.31
C LEU A 487 -0.30 12.48 -23.44
N ARG A 488 -0.98 12.34 -22.30
CA ARG A 488 -0.74 11.27 -21.32
C ARG A 488 -1.31 9.91 -21.76
N ASP A 489 -2.26 9.91 -22.68
CA ASP A 489 -2.86 8.69 -23.23
C ASP A 489 -2.39 8.45 -24.67
N PRO A 490 -1.85 7.26 -25.01
CA PRO A 490 -1.37 6.93 -26.36
C PRO A 490 -2.45 7.00 -27.45
N THR A 491 -3.73 6.96 -27.07
CA THR A 491 -4.90 7.09 -27.96
C THR A 491 -5.35 8.55 -28.13
N GLY A 492 -4.67 9.51 -27.49
CA GLY A 492 -4.98 10.95 -27.57
C GLY A 492 -6.17 11.37 -26.71
N MET A 493 -6.53 10.56 -25.71
CA MET A 493 -7.63 10.85 -24.79
C MET A 493 -7.17 11.80 -23.68
N ALA A 494 -7.97 12.84 -23.42
CA ALA A 494 -7.71 13.77 -22.31
C ALA A 494 -7.91 13.05 -20.97
N ILE A 495 -6.86 12.99 -20.14
CA ILE A 495 -6.91 12.39 -18.79
C ILE A 495 -6.63 13.48 -17.77
N TYR A 496 -7.46 13.56 -16.73
CA TYR A 496 -7.23 14.50 -15.63
C TYR A 496 -5.85 14.28 -15.00
N ASN A 497 -5.17 15.36 -14.64
CA ASN A 497 -3.85 15.30 -14.02
C ASN A 497 -3.70 16.26 -12.83
N TYR A 498 -4.71 17.08 -12.57
CA TYR A 498 -4.79 17.94 -11.40
C TYR A 498 -6.25 18.22 -11.04
N GLY A 499 -6.61 18.06 -9.77
CA GLY A 499 -7.86 18.53 -9.19
C GLY A 499 -7.62 19.00 -7.75
N ASN A 500 -8.09 20.18 -7.36
CA ASN A 500 -7.94 20.65 -5.98
C ASN A 500 -9.02 20.07 -5.06
N ARG A 501 -8.84 20.24 -3.74
CA ARG A 501 -9.77 19.70 -2.72
C ARG A 501 -11.23 20.08 -3.01
N ALA A 502 -11.50 21.34 -3.31
CA ALA A 502 -12.85 21.80 -3.63
C ALA A 502 -13.47 21.13 -4.88
N PHE A 503 -12.66 20.84 -5.90
CA PHE A 503 -13.11 20.12 -7.08
C PHE A 503 -13.36 18.65 -6.78
N LEU A 504 -12.44 18.00 -6.08
CA LEU A 504 -12.55 16.60 -5.67
C LEU A 504 -13.81 16.38 -4.80
N ASP A 505 -13.97 17.18 -3.74
CA ASP A 505 -15.12 17.14 -2.83
C ASP A 505 -16.45 17.43 -3.56
N GLY A 506 -16.45 18.45 -4.41
CA GLY A 506 -17.63 18.89 -5.15
C GLY A 506 -18.17 17.82 -6.10
N PHE A 507 -17.27 17.08 -6.75
CA PHE A 507 -17.61 16.05 -7.72
C PHE A 507 -17.64 14.63 -7.11
N GLY A 508 -17.13 14.47 -5.88
CA GLY A 508 -17.11 13.21 -5.12
C GLY A 508 -16.03 12.25 -5.59
N TYR A 509 -14.88 12.75 -6.05
CA TYR A 509 -13.75 11.93 -6.49
C TYR A 509 -12.57 12.09 -5.53
N GLU A 510 -11.80 11.02 -5.31
CA GLU A 510 -10.51 11.09 -4.62
C GLU A 510 -9.38 11.41 -5.61
N TRP A 511 -8.25 11.96 -5.15
CA TRP A 511 -7.14 12.37 -6.02
C TRP A 511 -6.65 11.26 -6.96
N ASP A 512 -6.39 10.07 -6.41
CA ASP A 512 -5.82 8.93 -7.17
C ASP A 512 -6.79 8.43 -8.25
N GLU A 513 -8.08 8.37 -7.93
CA GLU A 513 -9.12 8.06 -8.91
C GLU A 513 -9.18 9.15 -9.97
N PHE A 514 -9.21 10.41 -9.53
CA PHE A 514 -9.42 11.55 -10.39
C PHE A 514 -8.34 11.68 -11.47
N VAL A 515 -7.06 11.54 -11.12
CA VAL A 515 -5.94 11.69 -12.08
C VAL A 515 -5.80 10.52 -13.06
N GLU A 516 -6.68 9.52 -12.97
CA GLU A 516 -6.78 8.41 -13.93
C GLU A 516 -8.06 8.47 -14.77
N LEU A 517 -8.97 9.42 -14.48
CA LEU A 517 -10.22 9.55 -15.21
C LEU A 517 -9.98 10.19 -16.58
N PRO A 518 -10.43 9.52 -17.66
CA PRO A 518 -10.64 10.21 -18.92
C PRO A 518 -11.61 11.36 -18.66
N SER A 519 -11.31 12.57 -19.13
CA SER A 519 -12.29 13.67 -19.05
C SER A 519 -13.59 13.31 -19.79
N LYS A 520 -13.49 12.37 -20.74
CA LYS A 520 -14.63 11.74 -21.42
C LYS A 520 -15.48 10.81 -20.55
N LYS A 521 -15.06 10.37 -19.36
CA LYS A 521 -15.94 9.61 -18.42
C LYS A 521 -16.80 10.53 -17.55
N CYS A 522 -16.58 11.83 -17.61
CA CYS A 522 -17.61 12.83 -17.32
C CYS A 522 -18.52 13.09 -18.55
N VAL A 523 -18.46 12.25 -19.60
CA VAL A 523 -19.43 12.30 -20.71
C VAL A 523 -20.60 11.41 -20.34
N GLU A 524 -21.74 12.06 -20.40
CA GLU A 524 -23.07 11.52 -20.12
C GLU A 524 -23.33 10.22 -20.88
N THR A 525 -23.79 9.21 -20.15
CA THR A 525 -24.51 8.06 -20.71
C THR A 525 -25.73 8.54 -21.51
N GLU A 526 -26.25 7.73 -22.44
CA GLU A 526 -27.45 8.10 -23.21
C GLU A 526 -28.63 8.51 -22.31
N ALA A 527 -28.78 7.85 -21.15
CA ALA A 527 -29.76 8.21 -20.14
C ALA A 527 -29.48 9.58 -19.48
N GLU A 528 -28.22 9.91 -19.20
CA GLU A 528 -27.82 11.21 -18.67
C GLU A 528 -27.93 12.33 -19.72
N VAL A 529 -27.77 12.01 -21.02
CA VAL A 529 -28.01 12.95 -22.13
C VAL A 529 -29.50 13.26 -22.23
N GLU A 530 -30.37 12.26 -22.21
CA GLU A 530 -31.81 12.45 -22.20
C GLU A 530 -32.27 13.24 -20.98
N GLU A 531 -31.72 12.93 -19.81
CA GLU A 531 -32.05 13.60 -18.56
C GLU A 531 -31.49 15.03 -18.46
N ARG A 532 -30.27 15.29 -18.99
CA ARG A 532 -29.76 16.66 -19.21
C ARG A 532 -30.70 17.42 -20.12
N GLN A 533 -31.18 16.81 -21.21
CA GLN A 533 -32.09 17.46 -22.12
C GLN A 533 -33.40 17.85 -21.43
N MET A 534 -33.94 16.99 -20.55
CA MET A 534 -35.11 17.31 -19.73
C MET A 534 -34.88 18.49 -18.77
N LEU A 535 -33.70 18.57 -18.14
CA LEU A 535 -33.34 19.68 -17.26
C LEU A 535 -33.13 20.98 -18.02
N LEU A 536 -32.49 20.93 -19.20
CA LEU A 536 -32.37 22.09 -20.08
C LEU A 536 -33.74 22.57 -20.53
N ASP A 537 -34.69 21.67 -20.79
CA ASP A 537 -36.05 22.02 -21.16
C ASP A 537 -36.83 22.64 -19.99
N ALA A 538 -36.63 22.16 -18.75
CA ALA A 538 -37.19 22.79 -17.56
C ALA A 538 -36.61 24.21 -17.32
N VAL A 539 -35.31 24.41 -17.54
CA VAL A 539 -34.67 25.73 -17.49
C VAL A 539 -35.22 26.65 -18.60
N LYS A 540 -35.50 26.13 -19.80
CA LYS A 540 -36.18 26.90 -20.87
C LYS A 540 -37.58 27.31 -20.44
N GLU A 541 -38.34 26.42 -19.80
CA GLU A 541 -39.69 26.73 -19.33
C GLU A 541 -39.71 27.78 -18.23
N ASP A 542 -38.81 27.70 -17.25
CA ASP A 542 -38.73 28.69 -16.17
C ASP A 542 -38.17 30.04 -16.65
N ALA A 543 -37.22 30.03 -17.60
CA ALA A 543 -36.79 31.26 -18.27
C ALA A 543 -37.91 31.91 -19.10
N ALA A 544 -38.75 31.10 -19.75
CA ALA A 544 -39.92 31.59 -20.50
C ALA A 544 -41.02 32.14 -19.57
N LYS A 545 -41.15 31.62 -18.34
CA LYS A 545 -42.09 32.14 -17.32
C LYS A 545 -41.58 33.42 -16.65
N ALA A 546 -40.27 33.56 -16.46
CA ALA A 546 -39.65 34.71 -15.80
C ALA A 546 -39.53 35.95 -16.70
N CYS A 547 -39.56 35.77 -18.03
CA CYS A 547 -39.45 36.86 -18.98
C CYS A 547 -40.69 36.91 -19.87
N ASP A 548 -41.61 37.79 -19.51
CA ASP A 548 -42.80 38.10 -20.30
C ASP A 548 -42.37 38.67 -21.68
N GLY A 549 -42.29 37.80 -22.70
CA GLY A 549 -42.19 38.19 -24.11
C GLY A 549 -40.79 38.35 -24.74
N THR A 550 -39.76 37.59 -24.35
CA THR A 550 -38.45 37.63 -25.06
C THR A 550 -38.37 36.69 -26.26
N SER A 551 -37.63 37.13 -27.29
CA SER A 551 -37.40 36.41 -28.56
C SER A 551 -36.69 35.07 -28.37
N SER A 552 -37.10 34.04 -29.12
CA SER A 552 -36.57 32.67 -29.09
C SER A 552 -35.05 32.56 -29.19
N GLY A 553 -34.38 33.48 -29.90
CA GLY A 553 -32.92 33.51 -30.02
C GLY A 553 -32.18 33.72 -28.69
N GLY A 554 -32.73 34.54 -27.79
CA GLY A 554 -32.10 34.78 -26.47
C GLY A 554 -32.22 33.56 -25.55
N ILE A 555 -33.35 32.85 -25.60
CA ILE A 555 -33.55 31.61 -24.82
C ILE A 555 -32.61 30.51 -25.32
N GLN A 556 -32.40 30.40 -26.63
CA GLN A 556 -31.51 29.41 -27.25
C GLN A 556 -30.03 29.67 -26.90
N GLU A 557 -29.62 30.93 -26.88
CA GLU A 557 -28.27 31.35 -26.48
C GLU A 557 -28.04 31.16 -24.96
N LEU A 558 -29.06 31.45 -24.13
CA LEU A 558 -29.05 31.13 -22.70
C LEU A 558 -28.96 29.62 -22.46
N THR A 559 -29.70 28.78 -23.19
CA THR A 559 -29.63 27.32 -22.97
C THR A 559 -28.33 26.69 -23.44
N ALA A 560 -27.75 27.16 -24.55
CA ALA A 560 -26.42 26.75 -24.99
C ALA A 560 -25.34 27.07 -23.93
N LYS A 561 -25.54 28.12 -23.13
CA LYS A 561 -24.64 28.48 -22.02
C LYS A 561 -24.71 27.48 -20.86
N TYR A 562 -25.87 26.90 -20.57
CA TYR A 562 -26.05 25.94 -19.47
C TYR A 562 -25.67 24.50 -19.83
N ASP A 563 -25.62 24.18 -21.12
CA ASP A 563 -25.33 22.83 -21.63
C ASP A 563 -24.01 22.26 -21.10
N ASN A 564 -23.01 23.12 -20.90
CA ASN A 564 -21.70 22.75 -20.37
C ASN A 564 -21.55 22.97 -18.85
N LEU A 565 -22.63 23.35 -18.16
CA LEU A 565 -22.60 23.75 -16.76
C LEU A 565 -23.29 22.74 -15.85
N ILE A 566 -24.16 21.88 -16.36
CA ILE A 566 -24.75 20.79 -15.56
C ILE A 566 -23.82 19.59 -15.60
N ARG A 567 -23.47 19.04 -14.44
CA ARG A 567 -22.60 17.85 -14.30
C ARG A 567 -23.20 16.85 -13.32
N VAL A 568 -22.87 15.58 -13.53
CA VAL A 568 -23.24 14.48 -12.63
C VAL A 568 -22.04 14.13 -11.76
N ARG A 569 -22.26 14.08 -10.44
CA ARG A 569 -21.28 13.64 -9.45
C ARG A 569 -21.11 12.12 -9.48
N LYS A 570 -20.06 11.61 -8.83
CA LYS A 570 -19.83 10.17 -8.65
C LYS A 570 -21.02 9.44 -8.02
N ASP A 571 -21.71 10.09 -7.07
CA ASP A 571 -22.89 9.55 -6.38
C ASP A 571 -24.22 9.75 -7.13
N ARG A 572 -24.16 10.16 -8.41
CA ARG A 572 -25.29 10.46 -9.30
C ARG A 572 -26.11 11.70 -8.91
N ARG A 573 -25.71 12.46 -7.90
CA ARG A 573 -26.32 13.78 -7.63
C ARG A 573 -25.86 14.80 -8.66
N LYS A 574 -26.71 15.78 -8.94
CA LYS A 574 -26.50 16.76 -10.01
C LYS A 574 -26.00 18.08 -9.45
N ILE A 575 -25.10 18.72 -10.19
CA ILE A 575 -24.55 20.03 -9.86
C ILE A 575 -24.61 20.97 -11.05
N LEU A 576 -24.84 22.24 -10.77
CA LEU A 576 -24.75 23.34 -11.72
C LEU A 576 -23.50 24.18 -11.41
N LEU A 577 -22.64 24.31 -12.41
CA LEU A 577 -21.41 25.11 -12.33
C LEU A 577 -21.71 26.55 -12.78
N LYS A 578 -21.36 27.54 -11.98
CA LYS A 578 -21.51 28.97 -12.32
C LYS A 578 -20.14 29.65 -12.35
N GLY A 579 -19.98 30.58 -13.29
CA GLY A 579 -18.73 31.32 -13.47
C GLY A 579 -17.55 30.41 -13.82
N VAL A 580 -17.71 29.55 -14.82
CA VAL A 580 -16.67 28.65 -15.32
C VAL A 580 -15.63 29.44 -16.12
N ASN A 581 -14.36 29.32 -15.74
CA ASN A 581 -13.24 29.97 -16.40
C ASN A 581 -12.29 28.92 -16.99
N LEU A 582 -12.29 28.80 -18.32
CA LEU A 582 -11.49 27.83 -19.08
C LEU A 582 -10.34 28.51 -19.82
N TRP A 583 -9.20 27.83 -19.88
CA TRP A 583 -8.03 28.21 -20.69
C TRP A 583 -7.24 26.98 -21.11
N ASN A 584 -6.51 27.09 -22.22
CA ASN A 584 -5.65 26.00 -22.66
C ASN A 584 -4.33 26.00 -21.90
N VAL A 585 -3.73 24.81 -21.75
CA VAL A 585 -2.40 24.63 -21.17
C VAL A 585 -1.42 24.33 -22.29
N TYR A 586 -0.32 25.07 -22.37
CA TYR A 586 0.76 24.90 -23.35
C TYR A 586 2.05 24.45 -22.65
N ASN A 587 2.98 23.87 -23.41
CA ASN A 587 4.28 23.45 -22.89
C ASN A 587 5.25 24.64 -22.77
N LEU A 588 4.99 25.54 -21.82
CA LEU A 588 5.79 26.74 -21.58
C LEU A 588 6.83 26.51 -20.47
N SER A 589 7.99 27.16 -20.57
CA SER A 589 8.99 27.24 -19.50
C SER A 589 9.10 28.67 -18.96
N SER A 590 9.67 28.85 -17.77
CA SER A 590 9.84 30.17 -17.13
C SER A 590 10.63 31.18 -17.94
N ASP A 591 11.53 30.68 -18.81
CA ASP A 591 12.50 31.50 -19.54
C ASP A 591 11.99 31.87 -20.94
N MET A 592 10.80 31.39 -21.30
CA MET A 592 10.20 31.62 -22.60
C MET A 592 9.56 33.01 -22.67
N ASP A 593 9.84 33.74 -23.74
CA ASP A 593 9.17 35.01 -24.02
C ASP A 593 7.69 34.76 -24.41
N LEU A 594 6.77 35.33 -23.63
CA LEU A 594 5.34 35.11 -23.83
C LEU A 594 4.82 35.74 -25.13
N ASP A 595 5.47 36.79 -25.64
CA ASP A 595 5.08 37.40 -26.92
C ASP A 595 5.52 36.54 -28.12
N SER A 596 6.70 35.92 -28.06
CA SER A 596 7.08 34.86 -28.99
C SER A 596 6.12 33.67 -28.94
N ALA A 597 5.79 33.17 -27.74
CA ALA A 597 4.86 32.05 -27.59
C ALA A 597 3.46 32.36 -28.14
N ARG A 598 2.97 33.59 -27.99
CA ARG A 598 1.71 34.03 -28.62
C ARG A 598 1.77 33.98 -30.14
N ASN A 599 2.90 34.37 -30.73
CA ASN A 599 3.09 34.28 -32.18
C ASN A 599 3.12 32.82 -32.64
N ASP A 600 3.81 31.94 -31.92
CA ASP A 600 3.89 30.51 -32.25
C ASP A 600 2.50 29.83 -32.16
N ILE A 601 1.69 30.18 -31.15
CA ILE A 601 0.30 29.71 -31.05
C ILE A 601 -0.54 30.24 -32.23
N LYS A 602 -0.39 31.52 -32.58
CA LYS A 602 -1.15 32.16 -33.68
C LYS A 602 -0.78 31.57 -35.04
N ASN A 603 0.47 31.19 -35.23
CA ASN A 603 0.99 30.58 -36.46
C ASN A 603 0.71 29.06 -36.52
N GLY A 604 0.30 28.45 -35.40
CA GLY A 604 0.01 27.01 -35.29
C GLY A 604 1.23 26.15 -35.00
N ASP A 605 2.38 26.76 -34.72
CA ASP A 605 3.65 26.10 -34.39
C ASP A 605 3.65 25.53 -32.96
N MET A 606 2.78 26.06 -32.08
CA MET A 606 2.57 25.56 -30.72
C MET A 606 1.12 25.13 -30.52
N LYS A 607 0.91 23.89 -30.05
CA LYS A 607 -0.42 23.34 -29.75
C LYS A 607 -0.63 23.21 -28.25
N ALA A 608 -1.89 23.30 -27.84
CA ALA A 608 -2.29 23.01 -26.46
C ALA A 608 -1.96 21.55 -26.12
N ILE A 609 -1.37 21.34 -24.94
CA ILE A 609 -1.08 20.03 -24.37
C ILE A 609 -2.12 19.61 -23.33
N GLY A 610 -2.99 20.52 -22.92
CA GLY A 610 -4.06 20.26 -21.97
C GLY A 610 -5.06 21.41 -21.88
N GLN A 611 -6.00 21.30 -20.95
CA GLN A 611 -6.92 22.38 -20.59
C GLN A 611 -7.05 22.45 -19.07
N ALA A 612 -7.30 23.64 -18.55
CA ALA A 612 -7.53 23.88 -17.13
C ALA A 612 -8.80 24.71 -16.93
N VAL A 613 -9.40 24.55 -15.76
CA VAL A 613 -10.64 25.20 -15.36
C VAL A 613 -10.56 25.62 -13.90
N TRP A 614 -11.17 26.77 -13.60
CA TRP A 614 -11.64 27.06 -12.25
C TRP A 614 -13.10 27.54 -12.27
N ILE A 615 -13.84 27.23 -11.22
CA ILE A 615 -15.28 27.42 -11.14
C ILE A 615 -15.60 28.35 -9.98
N LYS A 616 -16.41 29.39 -10.22
CA LYS A 616 -16.74 30.38 -9.20
C LYS A 616 -17.71 29.87 -8.14
N GLU A 617 -18.70 29.09 -8.55
CA GLU A 617 -19.74 28.58 -7.65
C GLU A 617 -20.27 27.24 -8.17
N VAL A 618 -20.57 26.31 -7.25
CA VAL A 618 -21.20 25.02 -7.55
C VAL A 618 -22.50 24.93 -6.76
N GLU A 619 -23.61 24.77 -7.47
CA GLU A 619 -24.94 24.63 -6.88
C GLU A 619 -25.39 23.17 -6.96
N TYR A 620 -25.81 22.60 -5.83
CA TYR A 620 -26.34 21.25 -5.77
C TYR A 620 -27.83 21.26 -6.12
N LEU A 621 -28.19 20.57 -7.20
CA LEU A 621 -29.58 20.44 -7.62
C LEU A 621 -30.24 19.32 -6.79
N VAL A 622 -31.44 19.58 -6.28
CA VAL A 622 -32.23 18.67 -5.43
C VAL A 622 -32.93 17.61 -6.25
#